data_AF-L1PCK3-F1
#
_entry.id   AF-L1PCK3-F1
#
_cell.length_a   1.000
_cell.length_b   1.000
_cell.length_c   1.000
_cell.angle_alpha   90.00
_cell.angle_beta   90.00
_cell.angle_gamma   90.00
#
_symmetry.space_group_name_H-M   'P 1'
#
loop_
_entity.id
_entity.type
_entity.pdbx_description
1 polymer ?
#
loop_
_entity_poly.entity_id
_entity_poly.type
_entity_poly.pdbx_seq_one_letter_code
_entity_poly.pdbx_strand_id
1 'polypeptide(L)'
;MNEQLITLKQAPIIIYERIKAVGQQVETKIAELNLDNQLVTDETLKSAKNTRATLRKELAVFEEQRKFIKEQVNAPYEAFEKAYKEHIKVHYDKADSTLKAKIDEVQNRLLDDKRGRIKGYFTELCQSQGIDFLIFERLPLNITLSDSDKKFKNEVANFVSEVLNGLQIIESLKEPDEFKAEILTDYKQTLDITRAIQGAQYRRQQREAELQRIEAQRLAAEQARAAAAARAREIAPLQAPEEVPPPAIQEAPAPHQEVPAPAPQEEILHYTLGVSGTRAQLRALRQFLETNNINYNIQ
;
A
#
# COMPACT_ATOMS: atom_id res chain seq x y z
N MET A 1 -10.25 7.48 -49.46
CA MET A 1 -10.20 6.01 -49.61
C MET A 1 -11.53 5.45 -49.16
N ASN A 2 -12.24 4.83 -50.10
CA ASN A 2 -13.46 4.00 -50.03
C ASN A 2 -14.59 4.39 -49.06
N GLU A 3 -15.51 5.22 -49.55
CA GLU A 3 -16.75 5.59 -48.85
C GLU A 3 -17.83 4.48 -48.82
N GLN A 4 -17.54 3.27 -49.33
CA GLN A 4 -18.51 2.15 -49.35
C GLN A 4 -17.81 0.77 -49.18
N LEU A 5 -16.95 0.61 -48.16
CA LEU A 5 -16.26 -0.68 -47.95
C LEU A 5 -17.20 -1.80 -47.44
N ILE A 6 -18.29 -1.43 -46.77
CA ILE A 6 -19.30 -2.35 -46.23
C ILE A 6 -20.65 -1.90 -46.79
N THR A 7 -21.13 -2.60 -47.82
CA THR A 7 -22.44 -2.34 -48.42
C THR A 7 -23.41 -3.46 -48.04
N LEU A 8 -24.48 -3.10 -47.33
CA LEU A 8 -25.56 -4.03 -47.04
C LEU A 8 -26.32 -4.33 -48.34
N LYS A 9 -26.09 -5.50 -48.93
CA LYS A 9 -26.62 -5.87 -50.26
C LYS A 9 -28.15 -6.03 -50.27
N GLN A 10 -28.73 -6.64 -49.25
CA GLN A 10 -30.19 -6.78 -49.10
C GLN A 10 -30.54 -7.08 -47.64
N ALA A 11 -31.41 -6.26 -47.03
CA ALA A 11 -31.97 -6.58 -45.73
C ALA A 11 -32.99 -7.73 -45.85
N PRO A 12 -33.13 -8.60 -44.82
CA PRO A 12 -34.18 -9.61 -44.80
C PRO A 12 -35.55 -8.93 -44.90
N ILE A 13 -36.35 -9.31 -45.89
CA ILE A 13 -37.73 -8.83 -46.03
C ILE A 13 -38.63 -9.75 -45.21
N ILE A 14 -39.11 -9.25 -44.07
CA ILE A 14 -40.07 -9.96 -43.22
C ILE A 14 -41.49 -9.47 -43.55
N ILE A 15 -42.35 -10.37 -44.02
CA ILE A 15 -43.73 -10.03 -44.42
C ILE A 15 -44.67 -10.19 -43.21
N TYR A 16 -44.81 -9.12 -42.43
CA TYR A 16 -45.62 -9.11 -41.21
C TYR A 16 -47.11 -9.36 -41.45
N GLU A 17 -47.65 -8.96 -42.59
CA GLU A 17 -49.06 -9.17 -42.95
C GLU A 17 -49.41 -10.66 -43.04
N ARG A 18 -48.48 -11.49 -43.52
CA ARG A 18 -48.66 -12.95 -43.57
C ARG A 18 -48.66 -13.55 -42.17
N ILE A 19 -47.80 -13.08 -41.27
CA ILE A 19 -47.79 -13.51 -39.86
C ILE A 19 -49.13 -13.16 -39.20
N LYS A 20 -49.64 -11.95 -39.44
CA LYS A 20 -50.95 -11.51 -38.92
C LYS A 20 -52.09 -12.37 -39.47
N ALA A 21 -52.12 -12.64 -40.77
CA ALA A 21 -53.14 -13.48 -41.40
C ALA A 21 -53.12 -14.92 -40.86
N VAL A 22 -51.92 -15.51 -40.70
CA VAL A 22 -51.77 -16.84 -40.08
C VAL A 22 -52.21 -16.82 -38.62
N GLY A 23 -51.89 -15.76 -37.86
CA GLY A 23 -52.36 -15.59 -36.48
C GLY A 23 -53.88 -15.57 -36.37
N GLN A 24 -54.57 -14.87 -37.28
CA GLN A 24 -56.03 -14.86 -37.34
C GLN A 24 -56.62 -16.24 -37.65
N GLN A 25 -55.99 -17.00 -38.57
CA GLN A 25 -56.42 -18.37 -38.87
C GLN A 25 -56.27 -19.30 -37.65
N VAL A 26 -55.16 -19.17 -36.91
CA VAL A 26 -54.94 -19.92 -35.67
C VAL A 26 -55.98 -19.55 -34.61
N GLU A 27 -56.30 -18.26 -34.47
CA GLU A 27 -57.33 -17.78 -33.55
C GLU A 27 -58.72 -18.33 -33.89
N THR A 28 -59.13 -18.26 -35.16
CA THR A 28 -60.40 -18.84 -35.62
C THR A 28 -60.46 -20.34 -35.34
N LYS A 29 -59.39 -21.07 -35.67
CA LYS A 29 -59.30 -22.51 -35.42
C LYS A 29 -59.40 -22.85 -33.92
N ILE A 30 -58.76 -22.08 -33.05
CA ILE A 30 -58.86 -22.29 -31.59
C ILE A 30 -60.27 -21.99 -31.09
N ALA A 31 -60.91 -20.94 -31.60
CA ALA A 31 -62.29 -20.61 -31.25
C ALA A 31 -63.29 -21.70 -31.66
N GLU A 32 -63.13 -22.28 -32.86
CA GLU A 32 -63.95 -23.40 -33.35
C GLU A 32 -63.86 -24.65 -32.48
N LEU A 33 -62.74 -24.87 -31.80
CA LEU A 33 -62.56 -26.00 -30.88
C LEU A 33 -63.39 -25.85 -29.59
N ASN A 34 -63.92 -24.65 -29.30
CA ASN A 34 -64.78 -24.34 -28.14
C ASN A 34 -64.26 -24.96 -26.82
N LEU A 35 -62.95 -24.83 -26.59
CA LEU A 35 -62.22 -25.56 -25.55
C LEU A 35 -62.77 -25.29 -24.14
N ASP A 36 -63.21 -24.06 -23.87
CA ASP A 36 -63.69 -23.63 -22.54
C ASP A 36 -65.02 -24.28 -22.13
N ASN A 37 -65.84 -24.69 -23.10
CA ASN A 37 -67.14 -25.32 -22.87
C ASN A 37 -67.09 -26.86 -23.01
N GLN A 38 -65.90 -27.44 -23.21
CA GLN A 38 -65.75 -28.86 -23.45
C GLN A 38 -65.69 -29.66 -22.13
N LEU A 39 -66.63 -30.59 -21.93
CA LEU A 39 -66.58 -31.55 -20.81
C LEU A 39 -65.75 -32.77 -21.18
N VAL A 40 -64.64 -33.01 -20.48
CA VAL A 40 -63.78 -34.20 -20.69
C VAL A 40 -64.25 -35.34 -19.79
N THR A 41 -64.69 -36.44 -20.39
CA THR A 41 -65.13 -37.68 -19.73
C THR A 41 -64.20 -38.83 -20.10
N ASP A 42 -64.35 -40.00 -19.49
CA ASP A 42 -63.52 -41.19 -19.78
C ASP A 42 -63.56 -41.59 -21.26
N GLU A 43 -64.71 -41.40 -21.92
CA GLU A 43 -64.88 -41.68 -23.36
C GLU A 43 -64.21 -40.63 -24.25
N THR A 44 -64.17 -39.35 -23.84
CA THR A 44 -63.63 -38.24 -24.66
C THR A 44 -62.17 -37.88 -24.35
N LEU A 45 -61.60 -38.44 -23.27
CA LEU A 45 -60.22 -38.18 -22.83
C LEU A 45 -59.17 -38.41 -23.92
N LYS A 46 -59.33 -39.46 -24.73
CA LYS A 46 -58.40 -39.78 -25.82
C LYS A 46 -58.42 -38.70 -26.91
N SER A 47 -59.62 -38.21 -27.26
CA SER A 47 -59.79 -37.14 -28.24
C SER A 47 -59.16 -35.83 -27.76
N ALA A 48 -59.43 -35.43 -26.51
CA ALA A 48 -58.85 -34.23 -25.91
C ALA A 48 -57.30 -34.28 -25.86
N LYS A 49 -56.73 -35.45 -25.52
CA LYS A 49 -55.27 -35.67 -25.56
C LYS A 49 -54.70 -35.52 -26.98
N ASN A 50 -55.42 -36.02 -27.98
CA ASN A 50 -55.02 -35.89 -29.39
C ASN A 50 -55.06 -34.43 -29.85
N THR A 51 -56.13 -33.69 -29.55
CA THR A 51 -56.24 -32.25 -29.88
C THR A 51 -55.09 -31.44 -29.26
N ARG A 52 -54.78 -31.69 -27.98
CA ARG A 52 -53.63 -31.06 -27.31
C ARG A 52 -52.30 -31.41 -28.00
N ALA A 53 -52.11 -32.66 -28.40
CA ALA A 53 -50.91 -33.09 -29.10
C ALA A 53 -50.78 -32.42 -30.48
N THR A 54 -51.89 -32.29 -31.21
CA THR A 54 -51.94 -31.60 -32.50
C THR A 54 -51.57 -30.12 -32.37
N LEU A 55 -52.21 -29.39 -31.45
CA LEU A 55 -51.89 -27.97 -31.23
C LEU A 55 -50.42 -27.74 -30.85
N ARG A 56 -49.84 -28.64 -30.04
CA ARG A 56 -48.41 -28.59 -29.70
C ARG A 56 -47.50 -28.80 -30.90
N LYS A 57 -47.83 -29.75 -31.78
CA LYS A 57 -47.06 -30.01 -33.00
C LYS A 57 -47.12 -28.82 -33.96
N GLU A 58 -48.29 -28.21 -34.10
CA GLU A 58 -48.47 -27.02 -34.95
C GLU A 58 -47.65 -25.84 -34.42
N LEU A 59 -47.67 -25.58 -33.11
CA LEU A 59 -46.82 -24.55 -32.50
C LEU A 59 -45.33 -24.84 -32.71
N ALA A 60 -44.91 -26.09 -32.60
CA ALA A 60 -43.51 -26.48 -32.81
C ALA A 60 -43.02 -26.13 -34.23
N VAL A 61 -43.85 -26.32 -35.25
CA VAL A 61 -43.51 -25.94 -36.64
C VAL A 61 -43.27 -24.43 -36.77
N PHE A 62 -44.09 -23.59 -36.13
CA PHE A 62 -43.87 -22.14 -36.14
C PHE A 62 -42.59 -21.72 -35.40
N GLU A 63 -42.28 -22.35 -34.27
CA GLU A 63 -41.04 -22.09 -33.53
C GLU A 63 -39.79 -22.54 -34.31
N GLU A 64 -39.85 -23.65 -35.03
CA GLU A 64 -38.76 -24.10 -35.91
C GLU A 64 -38.51 -23.09 -37.04
N GLN A 65 -39.57 -22.62 -37.70
CA GLN A 65 -39.46 -21.58 -38.74
C GLN A 65 -38.89 -20.27 -38.19
N ARG A 66 -39.34 -19.84 -37.00
CA ARG A 66 -38.80 -18.65 -36.32
C ARG A 66 -37.31 -18.79 -36.05
N LYS A 67 -36.87 -19.94 -35.50
CA LYS A 67 -35.46 -20.21 -35.22
C LYS A 67 -34.62 -20.22 -36.48
N PHE A 68 -35.10 -20.88 -37.54
CA PHE A 68 -34.45 -20.91 -38.84
C PHE A 68 -34.25 -19.49 -39.41
N ILE A 69 -35.29 -18.65 -39.38
CA ILE A 69 -35.16 -17.26 -39.85
C ILE A 69 -34.13 -16.49 -39.01
N LYS A 70 -34.16 -16.63 -37.68
CA LYS A 70 -33.17 -15.98 -36.79
C LYS A 70 -31.74 -16.40 -37.15
N GLU A 71 -31.51 -17.68 -37.36
CA GLU A 71 -30.20 -18.22 -37.72
C GLU A 71 -29.73 -17.67 -39.08
N GLN A 72 -30.59 -17.68 -40.09
CA GLN A 72 -30.28 -17.17 -41.42
C GLN A 72 -30.01 -15.65 -41.45
N VAL A 73 -30.59 -14.89 -40.52
CA VAL A 73 -30.32 -13.45 -40.37
C VAL A 73 -29.03 -13.19 -39.58
N ASN A 74 -28.77 -13.99 -38.54
CA ASN A 74 -27.59 -13.79 -37.68
C ASN A 74 -26.30 -14.33 -38.32
N ALA A 75 -26.35 -15.45 -39.04
CA ALA A 75 -25.18 -16.05 -39.69
C ALA A 75 -24.39 -15.06 -40.59
N PRO A 76 -25.01 -14.28 -41.51
CA PRO A 76 -24.27 -13.31 -42.30
C PRO A 76 -23.74 -12.14 -41.46
N TYR A 77 -24.43 -11.76 -40.37
CA TYR A 77 -23.95 -10.73 -39.45
C TYR A 77 -22.71 -11.20 -38.69
N GLU A 78 -22.73 -12.40 -38.13
CA GLU A 78 -21.58 -12.99 -37.42
C GLU A 78 -20.39 -13.21 -38.35
N ALA A 79 -20.63 -13.67 -39.59
CA ALA A 79 -19.59 -13.79 -40.62
C ALA A 79 -18.98 -12.43 -40.98
N PHE A 80 -19.81 -11.39 -41.13
CA PHE A 80 -19.35 -10.02 -41.34
C PHE A 80 -18.52 -9.52 -40.16
N GLU A 81 -19.01 -9.67 -38.93
CA GLU A 81 -18.33 -9.21 -37.72
C GLU A 81 -16.96 -9.89 -37.56
N LYS A 82 -16.90 -11.20 -37.82
CA LYS A 82 -15.67 -11.96 -37.86
C LYS A 82 -14.70 -11.41 -38.91
N ALA A 83 -15.15 -11.23 -40.15
CA ALA A 83 -14.33 -10.67 -41.22
C ALA A 83 -13.84 -9.24 -40.91
N TYR A 84 -14.70 -8.39 -40.33
CA TYR A 84 -14.33 -7.05 -39.88
C TYR A 84 -13.24 -7.10 -38.80
N LYS A 85 -13.38 -7.97 -37.80
CA LYS A 85 -12.38 -8.15 -36.74
C LYS A 85 -11.05 -8.65 -37.30
N GLU A 86 -11.10 -9.66 -38.17
CA GLU A 86 -9.93 -10.34 -38.75
C GLU A 86 -9.19 -9.51 -39.80
N HIS A 87 -9.89 -8.68 -40.57
CA HIS A 87 -9.29 -7.98 -41.73
C HIS A 87 -9.22 -6.46 -41.60
N ILE A 88 -9.91 -5.86 -40.62
CA ILE A 88 -9.90 -4.41 -40.44
C ILE A 88 -9.42 -4.08 -39.03
N LYS A 89 -10.18 -4.50 -38.00
CA LYS A 89 -9.93 -4.10 -36.62
C LYS A 89 -8.53 -4.50 -36.15
N VAL A 90 -8.10 -5.74 -36.42
CA VAL A 90 -6.79 -6.24 -35.96
C VAL A 90 -5.61 -5.39 -36.45
N HIS A 91 -5.71 -4.81 -37.66
CA HIS A 91 -4.63 -3.97 -38.19
C HIS A 91 -4.56 -2.63 -37.50
N TYR A 92 -5.71 -2.02 -37.19
CA TYR A 92 -5.78 -0.78 -36.42
C TYR A 92 -5.36 -1.00 -34.96
N ASP A 93 -5.84 -2.05 -34.31
CA ASP A 93 -5.45 -2.38 -32.92
C ASP A 93 -3.92 -2.61 -32.82
N LYS A 94 -3.34 -3.30 -33.81
CA LYS A 94 -1.89 -3.51 -33.89
C LYS A 94 -1.14 -2.20 -34.14
N ALA A 95 -1.63 -1.36 -35.06
CA ALA A 95 -1.01 -0.06 -35.36
C ALA A 95 -1.06 0.87 -34.14
N ASP A 96 -2.19 0.97 -33.47
CA ASP A 96 -2.39 1.75 -32.24
C ASP A 96 -1.44 1.27 -31.13
N SER A 97 -1.43 -0.04 -30.85
CA SER A 97 -0.53 -0.62 -29.83
C SER A 97 0.95 -0.37 -30.15
N THR A 98 1.33 -0.45 -31.43
CA THR A 98 2.71 -0.18 -31.88
C THR A 98 3.06 1.29 -31.73
N LEU A 99 2.16 2.20 -32.13
CA LEU A 99 2.37 3.64 -31.98
C LEU A 99 2.45 4.03 -30.51
N LYS A 100 1.57 3.49 -29.66
CA LYS A 100 1.62 3.69 -28.22
C LYS A 100 2.96 3.28 -27.64
N ALA A 101 3.46 2.08 -27.95
CA ALA A 101 4.75 1.61 -27.46
C ALA A 101 5.91 2.54 -27.88
N LYS A 102 5.93 3.00 -29.13
CA LYS A 102 6.94 3.95 -29.63
C LYS A 102 6.84 5.33 -28.97
N ILE A 103 5.62 5.82 -28.74
CA ILE A 103 5.39 7.08 -28.04
C ILE A 103 5.89 6.97 -26.61
N ASP A 104 5.53 5.90 -25.90
CA ASP A 104 5.93 5.66 -24.52
C ASP A 104 7.47 5.54 -24.41
N GLU A 105 8.13 4.85 -25.34
CA GLU A 105 9.60 4.76 -25.42
C GLU A 105 10.24 6.15 -25.53
N VAL A 106 9.79 6.96 -26.48
CA VAL A 106 10.35 8.31 -26.70
C VAL A 106 10.05 9.23 -25.51
N GLN A 107 8.84 9.18 -24.95
CA GLN A 107 8.47 9.98 -23.79
C GLN A 107 9.31 9.64 -22.56
N ASN A 108 9.50 8.34 -22.29
CA ASN A 108 10.34 7.88 -21.18
C ASN A 108 11.78 8.31 -21.37
N ARG A 109 12.35 8.11 -22.56
CA ARG A 109 13.71 8.58 -22.88
C ARG A 109 13.86 10.08 -22.65
N LEU A 110 12.92 10.90 -23.16
CA LEU A 110 12.96 12.35 -22.98
C LEU A 110 12.81 12.77 -21.51
N LEU A 111 12.01 12.06 -20.72
CA LEU A 111 11.90 12.27 -19.28
C LEU A 111 13.19 11.93 -18.56
N ASP A 112 13.81 10.80 -18.90
CA ASP A 112 15.05 10.35 -18.27
C ASP A 112 16.22 11.26 -18.65
N ASP A 113 16.30 11.71 -19.91
CA ASP A 113 17.25 12.73 -20.33
C ASP A 113 17.07 14.04 -19.55
N LYS A 114 15.81 14.48 -19.37
CA LYS A 114 15.49 15.68 -18.59
C LYS A 114 15.89 15.50 -17.12
N ARG A 115 15.52 14.38 -16.49
CA ARG A 115 15.92 14.02 -15.13
C ARG A 115 17.44 14.02 -15.00
N GLY A 116 18.15 13.45 -15.97
CA GLY A 116 19.61 13.42 -16.03
C GLY A 116 20.21 14.84 -16.06
N ARG A 117 19.68 15.74 -16.90
CA ARG A 117 20.12 17.14 -16.96
C ARG A 117 19.87 17.90 -15.65
N ILE A 118 18.70 17.72 -15.04
CA ILE A 118 18.36 18.39 -13.77
C ILE A 118 19.19 17.81 -12.61
N LYS A 119 19.40 16.49 -12.58
CA LYS A 119 20.27 15.82 -11.60
C LYS A 119 21.73 16.25 -11.75
N GLY A 120 22.24 16.37 -12.97
CA GLY A 120 23.58 16.92 -13.24
C GLY A 120 23.73 18.35 -12.71
N TYR A 121 22.77 19.23 -13.01
CA TYR A 121 22.75 20.59 -12.47
C TYR A 121 22.71 20.63 -10.93
N PHE A 122 21.88 19.78 -10.32
CA PHE A 122 21.83 19.63 -8.87
C PHE A 122 23.19 19.21 -8.29
N THR A 123 23.83 18.20 -8.87
CA THR A 123 25.14 17.71 -8.42
C THR A 123 26.21 18.80 -8.53
N GLU A 124 26.28 19.51 -9.66
CA GLU A 124 27.20 20.64 -9.84
C GLU A 124 26.95 21.75 -8.81
N LEU A 125 25.67 22.09 -8.56
CA LEU A 125 25.30 23.13 -7.61
C LEU A 125 25.69 22.73 -6.18
N CYS A 126 25.36 21.53 -5.74
CA CYS A 126 25.74 21.02 -4.41
C CYS A 126 27.26 21.00 -4.23
N GLN A 127 28.01 20.54 -5.23
CA GLN A 127 29.48 20.57 -5.19
C GLN A 127 30.02 21.99 -5.07
N SER A 128 29.48 22.96 -5.83
CA SER A 128 29.92 24.36 -5.77
C SER A 128 29.65 25.02 -4.41
N GLN A 129 28.62 24.57 -3.70
CA GLN A 129 28.22 25.06 -2.38
C GLN A 129 28.81 24.24 -1.22
N GLY A 130 29.62 23.20 -1.50
CA GLY A 130 30.21 22.35 -0.47
C GLY A 130 29.21 21.47 0.28
N ILE A 131 28.07 21.15 -0.33
CA ILE A 131 27.02 20.30 0.27
C ILE A 131 27.22 18.86 -0.21
N ASP A 132 27.58 17.97 0.72
CA ASP A 132 27.93 16.56 0.43
C ASP A 132 26.85 15.54 0.83
N PHE A 133 25.91 15.93 1.70
CA PHE A 133 24.91 15.04 2.29
C PHE A 133 23.55 15.05 1.59
N LEU A 134 23.29 16.05 0.75
CA LEU A 134 22.00 16.21 0.08
C LEU A 134 21.94 15.31 -1.18
N ILE A 135 20.90 14.50 -1.28
CA ILE A 135 20.64 13.63 -2.44
C ILE A 135 19.50 14.17 -3.29
N PHE A 136 19.54 13.87 -4.59
CA PHE A 136 18.58 14.40 -5.57
C PHE A 136 17.13 13.97 -5.23
N GLU A 137 16.96 12.76 -4.72
CA GLU A 137 15.68 12.15 -4.41
C GLU A 137 14.96 12.80 -3.21
N ARG A 138 15.64 13.66 -2.45
CA ARG A 138 15.04 14.47 -1.38
C ARG A 138 14.37 15.74 -1.88
N LEU A 139 14.61 16.14 -3.12
CA LEU A 139 13.99 17.34 -3.67
C LEU A 139 12.53 17.03 -4.05
N PRO A 140 11.56 17.91 -3.69
CA PRO A 140 10.15 17.72 -4.01
C PRO A 140 9.83 18.11 -5.47
N LEU A 141 10.51 17.48 -6.44
CA LEU A 141 10.38 17.80 -7.86
C LEU A 141 9.47 16.81 -8.58
N ASN A 142 8.48 17.33 -9.30
CA ASN A 142 7.67 16.56 -10.24
C ASN A 142 8.09 16.87 -11.67
N ILE A 143 9.07 16.12 -12.18
CA ILE A 143 9.62 16.35 -13.52
C ILE A 143 8.66 15.82 -14.59
N THR A 144 8.08 16.75 -15.34
CA THR A 144 7.17 16.48 -16.46
C THR A 144 7.79 16.91 -17.79
N LEU A 145 7.25 16.41 -18.91
CA LEU A 145 7.70 16.83 -20.25
C LEU A 145 7.28 18.25 -20.60
N SER A 146 6.10 18.68 -20.13
CA SER A 146 5.49 19.97 -20.46
C SER A 146 6.22 21.16 -19.84
N ASP A 147 6.79 20.98 -18.65
CA ASP A 147 7.52 22.02 -17.95
C ASP A 147 8.95 22.21 -18.51
N SER A 148 9.45 23.44 -18.47
CA SER A 148 10.79 23.76 -18.95
C SER A 148 11.89 23.32 -17.97
N ASP A 149 13.07 22.99 -18.49
CA ASP A 149 14.26 22.73 -17.68
C ASP A 149 14.59 23.90 -16.74
N LYS A 150 14.36 25.14 -17.18
CA LYS A 150 14.58 26.36 -16.38
C LYS A 150 13.74 26.37 -15.10
N LYS A 151 12.47 25.95 -15.18
CA LYS A 151 11.58 25.85 -14.03
C LYS A 151 12.19 24.94 -12.96
N PHE A 152 12.57 23.72 -13.37
CA PHE A 152 13.15 22.74 -12.44
C PHE A 152 14.52 23.18 -11.90
N LYS A 153 15.37 23.81 -12.72
CA LYS A 153 16.64 24.38 -12.24
C LYS A 153 16.42 25.46 -11.20
N ASN A 154 15.41 26.32 -11.37
CA ASN A 154 15.07 27.32 -10.37
C ASN A 154 14.56 26.69 -9.07
N GLU A 155 13.71 25.67 -9.15
CA GLU A 155 13.23 24.91 -7.97
C GLU A 155 14.39 24.23 -7.23
N VAL A 156 15.31 23.59 -7.96
CA VAL A 156 16.56 23.05 -7.41
C VAL A 156 17.38 24.13 -6.73
N ALA A 157 17.61 25.27 -7.40
CA ALA A 157 18.42 26.36 -6.86
C ALA A 157 17.83 26.94 -5.58
N ASN A 158 16.52 27.15 -5.55
CA ASN A 158 15.80 27.63 -4.37
C ASN A 158 15.97 26.64 -3.21
N PHE A 159 15.75 25.34 -3.45
CA PHE A 159 15.86 24.32 -2.42
C PHE A 159 17.30 24.21 -1.87
N VAL A 160 18.31 24.17 -2.74
CA VAL A 160 19.71 24.15 -2.30
C VAL A 160 20.07 25.42 -1.52
N SER A 161 19.53 26.58 -1.91
CA SER A 161 19.74 27.84 -1.19
C SER A 161 19.12 27.81 0.21
N GLU A 162 17.93 27.23 0.37
CA GLU A 162 17.31 27.02 1.70
C GLU A 162 18.16 26.10 2.57
N VAL A 163 18.73 25.04 1.99
CA VAL A 163 19.64 24.14 2.70
C VAL A 163 20.91 24.87 3.15
N LEU A 164 21.49 25.65 2.26
CA LEU A 164 22.68 26.47 2.57
C LEU A 164 22.38 27.48 3.68
N ASN A 165 21.22 28.14 3.65
CA ASN A 165 20.81 29.07 4.70
C ASN A 165 20.68 28.37 6.05
N GLY A 166 20.15 27.14 6.09
CA GLY A 166 20.09 26.33 7.31
C GLY A 166 21.47 26.03 7.89
N LEU A 167 22.44 25.67 7.04
CA LEU A 167 23.82 25.47 7.46
C LEU A 167 24.46 26.76 8.02
N GLN A 168 24.26 27.89 7.35
CA GLN A 168 24.74 29.19 7.82
C GLN A 168 24.12 29.59 9.16
N ILE A 169 22.83 29.29 9.38
CA ILE A 169 22.18 29.52 10.68
C ILE A 169 22.89 28.72 11.77
N ILE A 170 23.13 27.41 11.57
CA ILE A 170 23.82 26.55 12.54
C ILE A 170 25.20 27.10 12.87
N GLU A 171 25.96 27.49 11.85
CA GLU A 171 27.29 28.05 12.01
C GLU A 171 27.28 29.35 12.83
N SER A 172 26.28 30.21 12.57
CA SER A 172 26.12 31.52 13.23
C SER A 172 25.67 31.45 14.71
N LEU A 173 25.20 30.29 15.18
CA LEU A 173 24.75 30.12 16.57
C LEU A 173 25.91 30.40 17.54
N LYS A 174 25.62 31.12 18.64
CA LYS A 174 26.60 31.38 19.72
C LYS A 174 26.57 30.26 20.77
N GLU A 175 26.72 29.03 20.30
CA GLU A 175 26.68 27.80 21.12
C GLU A 175 28.00 27.01 20.97
N PRO A 176 28.34 26.09 21.90
CA PRO A 176 29.51 25.23 21.78
C PRO A 176 29.47 24.34 20.53
N ASP A 177 30.65 23.99 20.00
CA ASP A 177 30.76 23.18 18.77
C ASP A 177 30.11 21.80 18.91
N GLU A 178 30.16 21.20 20.10
CA GLU A 178 29.47 19.93 20.40
C GLU A 178 27.95 20.04 20.17
N PHE A 179 27.35 21.15 20.59
CA PHE A 179 25.92 21.39 20.43
C PHE A 179 25.57 21.71 18.97
N LYS A 180 26.42 22.47 18.27
CA LYS A 180 26.26 22.70 16.83
C LYS A 180 26.35 21.41 16.02
N ALA A 181 27.26 20.50 16.38
CA ALA A 181 27.40 19.20 15.74
C ALA A 181 26.15 18.32 15.94
N GLU A 182 25.54 18.37 17.11
CA GLU A 182 24.29 17.69 17.42
C GLU A 182 23.14 18.23 16.54
N ILE A 183 22.98 19.55 16.46
CA ILE A 183 22.00 20.20 15.58
C ILE A 183 22.26 19.83 14.11
N LEU A 184 23.52 19.89 13.67
CA LEU A 184 23.91 19.57 12.29
C LEU A 184 23.55 18.13 11.92
N THR A 185 23.71 17.19 12.84
CA THR A 185 23.37 15.78 12.61
C THR A 185 21.87 15.62 12.35
N ASP A 186 21.02 16.21 13.19
CA ASP A 186 19.57 16.19 13.02
C ASP A 186 19.11 16.95 11.77
N TYR A 187 19.79 18.06 11.47
CA TYR A 187 19.51 18.87 10.29
C TYR A 187 19.82 18.12 9.00
N LYS A 188 20.96 17.43 8.92
CA LYS A 188 21.31 16.60 7.75
C LYS A 188 20.30 15.48 7.50
N GLN A 189 19.60 15.01 8.53
CA GLN A 189 18.55 13.99 8.39
C GLN A 189 17.21 14.57 7.93
N THR A 190 16.79 15.69 8.53
CA THR A 190 15.43 16.23 8.37
C THR A 190 15.32 17.37 7.37
N LEU A 191 16.43 18.08 7.11
CA LEU A 191 16.48 19.36 6.38
C LEU A 191 15.62 20.47 7.02
N ASP A 192 15.23 20.30 8.29
CA ASP A 192 14.44 21.28 9.05
C ASP A 192 15.27 21.81 10.23
N ILE A 193 15.72 23.05 10.09
CA ILE A 193 16.56 23.72 11.10
C ILE A 193 15.82 23.93 12.41
N THR A 194 14.52 24.23 12.36
CA THR A 194 13.72 24.52 13.55
C THR A 194 13.60 23.26 14.39
N ARG A 195 13.26 22.14 13.73
CA ARG A 195 13.15 20.85 14.38
C ARG A 195 14.49 20.36 14.93
N ALA A 196 15.59 20.58 14.20
CA ALA A 196 16.92 20.20 14.65
C ALA A 196 17.34 20.95 15.93
N ILE A 197 17.13 22.27 15.97
CA ILE A 197 17.45 23.09 17.16
C ILE A 197 16.60 22.65 18.35
N GLN A 198 15.28 22.49 18.17
CA GLN A 198 14.38 22.07 19.24
C GLN A 198 14.74 20.68 19.78
N GLY A 199 15.08 19.73 18.90
CA GLY A 199 15.50 18.39 19.27
C GLY A 199 16.77 18.40 20.12
N ALA A 200 17.79 19.15 19.70
CA ALA A 200 19.04 19.29 20.46
C ALA A 200 18.81 19.97 21.82
N GLN A 201 18.02 21.05 21.86
CA GLN A 201 17.67 21.72 23.11
C GLN A 201 16.94 20.78 24.08
N TYR A 202 15.98 20.00 23.57
CA TYR A 202 15.24 19.03 24.38
C TYR A 202 16.19 17.98 24.99
N ARG A 203 17.10 17.39 24.21
CA ARG A 203 18.07 16.41 24.71
C ARG A 203 19.04 17.02 25.73
N ARG A 204 19.45 18.27 25.54
CA ARG A 204 20.27 19.01 26.52
C ARG A 204 19.55 19.16 27.85
N GLN A 205 18.29 19.62 27.83
CA GLN A 205 17.47 19.77 29.04
C GLN A 205 17.27 18.43 29.76
N GLN A 206 17.05 17.33 29.02
CA GLN A 206 16.95 15.99 29.61
C GLN A 206 18.26 15.55 30.30
N ARG A 207 19.42 15.80 29.66
CA ARG A 207 20.74 15.49 30.24
C ARG A 207 21.00 16.31 31.51
N GLU A 208 20.70 17.60 31.48
CA GLU A 208 20.86 18.50 32.64
C GLU A 208 19.94 18.08 33.79
N ALA A 209 18.68 17.75 33.51
CA ALA A 209 17.74 17.26 34.51
C ALA A 209 18.21 15.95 35.16
N GLU A 210 18.72 15.00 34.37
CA GLU A 210 19.22 13.73 34.91
C GLU A 210 20.50 13.93 35.75
N LEU A 211 21.42 14.79 35.31
CA LEU A 211 22.61 15.15 36.10
C LEU A 211 22.23 15.79 37.43
N GLN A 212 21.25 16.69 37.46
CA GLN A 212 20.75 17.29 38.70
C GLN A 212 20.15 16.24 39.65
N ARG A 213 19.45 15.23 39.12
CA ARG A 213 18.92 14.11 39.94
C ARG A 213 20.05 13.27 40.53
N ILE A 214 21.08 12.95 39.75
CA ILE A 214 22.25 12.20 40.21
C ILE A 214 23.02 12.99 41.30
N GLU A 215 23.22 14.29 41.08
CA GLU A 215 23.90 15.16 42.06
C GLU A 215 23.10 15.28 43.37
N ALA A 216 21.77 15.45 43.28
CA ALA A 216 20.90 15.48 44.44
C ALA A 216 20.94 14.15 45.22
N GLN A 217 20.94 13.01 44.53
CA GLN A 217 21.09 11.69 45.16
C GLN A 217 22.45 11.55 45.84
N ARG A 218 23.53 12.00 45.20
CA ARG A 218 24.88 11.96 45.78
C ARG A 218 24.96 12.82 47.04
N LEU A 219 24.43 14.04 47.01
CA LEU A 219 24.43 14.94 48.17
C LEU A 219 23.60 14.37 49.33
N ALA A 220 22.43 13.81 49.04
CA ALA A 220 21.59 13.15 50.05
C ALA A 220 22.29 11.92 50.66
N ALA A 221 22.98 11.10 49.87
CA ALA A 221 23.75 9.96 50.35
C ALA A 221 24.93 10.38 51.23
N GLU A 222 25.62 11.47 50.87
CA GLU A 222 26.72 12.02 51.67
C GLU A 222 26.22 12.57 53.01
N GLN A 223 25.12 13.33 53.01
CA GLN A 223 24.46 13.80 54.23
C GLN A 223 23.99 12.65 55.12
N ALA A 224 23.41 11.59 54.54
CA ALA A 224 23.00 10.40 55.27
C ALA A 224 24.20 9.67 55.91
N ARG A 225 25.34 9.56 55.21
CA ARG A 225 26.58 9.01 55.77
C ARG A 225 27.12 9.87 56.91
N ALA A 226 27.14 11.19 56.75
CA ALA A 226 27.58 12.11 57.80
C ALA A 226 26.68 12.01 59.05
N ALA A 227 25.36 11.96 58.87
CA ALA A 227 24.40 11.78 59.96
C ALA A 227 24.55 10.41 60.66
N ALA A 228 24.78 9.33 59.90
CA ALA A 228 25.05 8.02 60.46
C ALA A 228 26.37 7.98 61.26
N ALA A 229 27.43 8.62 60.76
CA ALA A 229 28.71 8.74 61.47
C ALA A 229 28.59 9.57 62.76
N ALA A 230 27.79 10.65 62.75
CA ALA A 230 27.49 11.42 63.95
C ALA A 230 26.75 10.58 65.01
N ARG A 231 25.71 9.84 64.61
CA ARG A 231 24.99 8.91 65.50
C ARG A 231 25.90 7.81 66.07
N ALA A 232 26.78 7.23 65.25
CA ALA A 232 27.73 6.22 65.71
C ALA A 232 28.73 6.78 66.75
N ARG A 233 29.14 8.05 66.63
CA ARG A 233 30.00 8.72 67.62
C ARG A 233 29.27 9.06 68.92
N GLU A 234 27.97 9.36 68.88
CA GLU A 234 27.16 9.59 70.09
C GLU A 234 26.88 8.30 70.88
N ILE A 235 26.86 7.14 70.22
CA ILE A 235 26.66 5.83 70.89
C ILE A 235 27.98 5.29 71.48
N ALA A 236 29.15 5.73 70.98
CA ALA A 236 30.46 5.26 71.40
C ALA A 236 31.04 5.74 72.77
N PRO A 237 30.53 6.75 73.52
CA PRO A 237 31.16 7.15 74.79
C PRO A 237 30.83 6.24 75.98
N LEU A 238 29.97 5.23 75.82
CA LEU A 238 29.60 4.30 76.90
C LEU A 238 30.03 2.87 76.55
N GLN A 239 31.34 2.60 76.64
CA GLN A 239 31.87 1.32 77.11
C GLN A 239 33.41 1.35 77.20
N ALA A 240 33.91 1.41 78.44
CA ALA A 240 35.26 0.99 78.85
C ALA A 240 35.11 -0.33 79.66
N PRO A 241 36.18 -1.15 79.78
CA PRO A 241 36.16 -2.60 79.61
C PRO A 241 35.78 -3.40 80.86
N GLU A 242 35.19 -4.58 80.67
CA GLU A 242 35.06 -5.60 81.72
C GLU A 242 35.62 -6.96 81.22
N GLU A 243 36.28 -7.64 82.15
CA GLU A 243 37.18 -8.78 81.99
C GLU A 243 36.47 -10.12 81.70
N VAL A 244 37.22 -11.04 81.10
CA VAL A 244 36.85 -12.34 80.49
C VAL A 244 36.31 -13.38 81.51
N PRO A 245 35.59 -14.43 81.07
CA PRO A 245 36.25 -15.74 81.02
C PRO A 245 35.91 -16.63 79.79
N PRO A 246 36.80 -17.58 79.41
CA PRO A 246 36.72 -18.42 78.20
C PRO A 246 36.10 -19.82 78.50
N PRO A 247 36.02 -20.82 77.57
CA PRO A 247 36.13 -20.84 76.10
C PRO A 247 34.95 -21.58 75.40
N ALA A 248 34.81 -21.43 74.08
CA ALA A 248 34.38 -22.54 73.22
C ALA A 248 34.96 -22.36 71.82
N ILE A 249 35.91 -23.23 71.50
CA ILE A 249 36.51 -23.43 70.19
C ILE A 249 35.46 -24.03 69.27
N GLN A 250 35.28 -23.49 68.06
CA GLN A 250 35.05 -24.28 66.85
C GLN A 250 35.27 -23.42 65.59
N GLU A 251 36.47 -23.61 65.05
CA GLU A 251 36.83 -23.78 63.63
C GLU A 251 35.99 -23.09 62.54
N ALA A 252 36.63 -22.15 61.83
CA ALA A 252 36.50 -22.15 60.37
C ALA A 252 37.21 -23.40 59.82
N PRO A 253 36.74 -23.98 58.70
CA PRO A 253 37.27 -23.49 57.43
C PRO A 253 36.21 -23.34 56.32
N ALA A 254 36.49 -22.40 55.42
CA ALA A 254 35.93 -22.30 54.06
C ALA A 254 36.13 -23.64 53.28
N PRO A 255 35.43 -23.93 52.16
CA PRO A 255 35.59 -23.13 50.94
C PRO A 255 34.41 -23.08 49.94
N HIS A 256 34.47 -22.06 49.08
CA HIS A 256 34.03 -21.98 47.68
C HIS A 256 32.65 -22.52 47.26
N GLN A 257 31.82 -21.63 46.70
CA GLN A 257 31.09 -21.92 45.47
C GLN A 257 30.83 -20.64 44.66
N GLU A 258 31.54 -20.53 43.53
CA GLU A 258 31.18 -19.67 42.39
C GLU A 258 29.94 -20.24 41.71
N VAL A 259 28.86 -19.45 41.55
CA VAL A 259 27.89 -19.57 40.44
C VAL A 259 27.09 -18.26 40.33
N PRO A 260 26.49 -17.91 39.18
CA PRO A 260 27.06 -16.99 38.19
C PRO A 260 26.19 -15.72 38.00
N ALA A 261 26.73 -14.78 37.23
CA ALA A 261 26.03 -13.57 36.80
C ALA A 261 24.67 -13.88 36.12
N PRO A 262 23.59 -13.11 36.39
CA PRO A 262 22.35 -13.25 35.65
C PRO A 262 22.53 -12.67 34.24
N ALA A 263 22.20 -13.50 33.24
CA ALA A 263 22.10 -13.09 31.84
C ALA A 263 20.98 -12.04 31.64
N PRO A 264 21.08 -11.16 30.62
CA PRO A 264 20.06 -10.15 30.34
C PRO A 264 18.75 -10.82 29.95
N GLN A 265 17.66 -10.48 30.64
CA GLN A 265 16.30 -10.83 30.23
C GLN A 265 15.88 -9.90 29.08
N GLU A 266 15.71 -10.45 27.88
CA GLU A 266 15.08 -9.76 26.77
C GLU A 266 13.58 -9.57 27.08
N GLU A 267 13.15 -8.31 27.20
CA GLU A 267 11.74 -7.93 27.37
C GLU A 267 10.96 -8.21 26.08
N ILE A 268 10.05 -9.19 26.11
CA ILE A 268 9.15 -9.49 25.00
C ILE A 268 7.99 -8.47 25.02
N LEU A 269 7.95 -7.58 24.03
CA LEU A 269 6.88 -6.59 23.85
C LEU A 269 5.77 -7.15 22.95
N HIS A 270 4.51 -7.03 23.39
CA HIS A 270 3.34 -7.47 22.62
C HIS A 270 2.62 -6.27 21.97
N TYR A 271 2.34 -6.36 20.66
CA TYR A 271 1.61 -5.34 19.90
C TYR A 271 0.48 -5.97 19.07
N THR A 272 -0.63 -5.23 18.92
CA THR A 272 -1.73 -5.59 18.02
C THR A 272 -1.63 -4.78 16.73
N LEU A 273 -1.46 -5.44 15.59
CA LEU A 273 -1.29 -4.80 14.28
C LEU A 273 -2.44 -5.18 13.34
N GLY A 274 -3.16 -4.18 12.82
CA GLY A 274 -4.13 -4.35 11.75
C GLY A 274 -3.49 -4.11 10.39
N VAL A 275 -3.55 -5.11 9.50
CA VAL A 275 -2.97 -5.04 8.15
C VAL A 275 -4.01 -5.32 7.08
N SER A 276 -4.01 -4.53 6.00
CA SER A 276 -4.85 -4.73 4.83
C SER A 276 -4.00 -4.68 3.56
N GLY A 277 -4.30 -5.54 2.60
CA GLY A 277 -3.51 -5.63 1.38
C GLY A 277 -3.95 -6.74 0.45
N THR A 278 -3.29 -6.81 -0.70
CA THR A 278 -3.52 -7.86 -1.69
C THR A 278 -2.98 -9.20 -1.19
N ARG A 279 -3.47 -10.31 -1.77
CA ARG A 279 -3.06 -11.67 -1.38
C ARG A 279 -1.56 -11.92 -1.49
N ALA A 280 -0.89 -11.28 -2.44
CA ALA A 280 0.56 -11.35 -2.59
C ALA A 280 1.31 -10.63 -1.46
N GLN A 281 0.82 -9.45 -1.05
CA GLN A 281 1.40 -8.66 0.04
C GLN A 281 1.24 -9.35 1.40
N LEU A 282 0.07 -9.92 1.68
CA LEU A 282 -0.16 -10.65 2.93
C LEU A 282 0.67 -11.94 3.02
N ARG A 283 0.93 -12.60 1.89
CA ARG A 283 1.86 -13.76 1.84
C ARG A 283 3.30 -13.34 2.11
N ALA A 284 3.75 -12.23 1.52
CA ALA A 284 5.09 -11.70 1.76
C ALA A 284 5.29 -11.27 3.23
N LEU A 285 4.28 -10.64 3.83
CA LEU A 285 4.31 -10.27 5.24
C LEU A 285 4.41 -11.48 6.16
N ARG A 286 3.65 -12.55 5.89
CA ARG A 286 3.75 -13.79 6.66
C ARG A 286 5.15 -14.41 6.59
N GLN A 287 5.72 -14.48 5.39
CA GLN A 287 7.07 -15.02 5.20
C GLN A 287 8.12 -14.19 5.94
N PHE A 288 7.95 -12.87 6.00
CA PHE A 288 8.82 -11.99 6.78
C PHE A 288 8.73 -12.29 8.29
N LEU A 289 7.53 -12.46 8.84
CA LEU A 289 7.36 -12.76 10.27
C LEU A 289 7.99 -14.11 10.66
N GLU A 290 7.81 -15.14 9.82
CA GLU A 290 8.41 -16.47 10.02
C GLU A 290 9.95 -16.41 9.92
N THR A 291 10.50 -15.67 8.96
CA THR A 291 11.96 -15.55 8.78
C THR A 291 12.64 -14.87 9.96
N ASN A 292 11.95 -13.95 10.64
CA ASN A 292 12.50 -13.18 11.75
C ASN A 292 12.14 -13.78 13.13
N ASN A 293 11.60 -15.01 13.19
CA ASN A 293 11.15 -15.65 14.44
C ASN A 293 10.19 -14.78 15.27
N ILE A 294 9.33 -14.00 14.62
CA ILE A 294 8.37 -13.13 15.28
C ILE A 294 7.07 -13.92 15.51
N ASN A 295 6.68 -14.08 16.78
CA ASN A 295 5.41 -14.70 17.14
C ASN A 295 4.24 -13.80 16.74
N TYR A 296 3.31 -14.33 15.95
CA TYR A 296 2.11 -13.62 15.50
C TYR A 296 0.85 -14.44 15.74
N ASN A 297 -0.27 -13.76 15.98
CA ASN A 297 -1.60 -14.36 16.09
C ASN A 297 -2.53 -13.67 15.10
N ILE A 298 -3.33 -14.44 14.36
CA ILE A 298 -4.31 -13.93 13.40
C ILE A 298 -5.68 -14.12 14.05
N GLN A 299 -6.36 -13.02 14.39
CA GLN A 299 -7.76 -13.03 14.81
C GLN A 299 -8.70 -13.10 13.60
#